data_AF-A0AAU9DRT6-F1
#
_entry.id   AF-A0AAU9DRT6-F1
#
_cell.length_a   1.000
_cell.length_b   1.000
_cell.length_c   1.000
_cell.angle_alpha   90.00
_cell.angle_beta   90.00
_cell.angle_gamma   90.00
#
_symmetry.space_group_name_H-M   'P 1'
#
loop_
_entity.id
_entity.type
_entity.pdbx_description
1 polymer ?
#
loop_
_entity_poly.entity_id
_entity_poly.type
_entity_poly.pdbx_seq_one_letter_code
_entity_poly.pdbx_strand_id
1 'polypeptide(L)'
;MEVLTLDIISALINALKYANINRLIKLEKRAVLTNLLSMEIDENITYQATMASFLKDIGKIGVREVKEKRMNYKSSEIMRIMPEIIPFQYNIADIILESNEKIDGTGCPSNKEDVLIEAQIIVIVEEYLKTMSFEELSNEKRYNRKIVLQLKKLLENGKIIDILNDEKKLNKVFSGEINKYNVYKEQLEGVEEEQFMHTIASIIDAKHQYTGGHTQRVATFSYAIAKNMGYEKEKLSEIRYAAYLHDIGKLAVDLDILDKPGKLTDEEFEKIKLHAKYSYDILSDSPRLRKFAFGALHHEKMDGTGYPFGLKGDEIPEGSRLIAIADILDALTSDRNYRKPFTFKEAFELMEMMKGTALDSKIFDIAKTTFNI
;
A
#
# COMPACT_ATOMS: atom_id res chain seq x y z
N MET A 1 -13.04 -8.98 9.36
CA MET A 1 -12.66 -7.58 9.16
C MET A 1 -11.31 -7.30 9.79
N GLU A 2 -11.16 -7.36 11.12
CA GLU A 2 -9.90 -7.06 11.83
C GLU A 2 -8.65 -7.82 11.35
N VAL A 3 -8.80 -9.11 11.03
CA VAL A 3 -7.69 -9.96 10.60
C VAL A 3 -7.29 -9.70 9.13
N LEU A 4 -8.23 -9.23 8.30
CA LEU A 4 -7.97 -8.89 6.89
C LEU A 4 -7.12 -7.61 6.80
N THR A 5 -7.30 -6.68 7.74
CA THR A 5 -6.53 -5.44 7.87
C THR A 5 -5.04 -5.69 8.00
N LEU A 6 -4.65 -6.62 8.88
CA LEU A 6 -3.25 -6.92 9.19
C LEU A 6 -2.57 -7.72 8.07
N ASP A 7 -3.30 -8.63 7.42
CA ASP A 7 -2.83 -9.31 6.22
C ASP A 7 -2.55 -8.30 5.09
N ILE A 8 -3.41 -7.27 4.93
CA ILE A 8 -3.19 -6.23 3.92
C ILE A 8 -2.04 -5.31 4.31
N ILE A 9 -1.87 -4.95 5.58
CA ILE A 9 -0.68 -4.20 6.04
C ILE A 9 0.59 -5.03 5.79
N SER A 10 0.56 -6.32 6.07
CA SER A 10 1.66 -7.25 5.78
C SER A 10 1.94 -7.31 4.27
N ALA A 11 0.90 -7.29 3.44
CA ALA A 11 1.03 -7.23 1.99
C ALA A 11 1.68 -5.91 1.51
N LEU A 12 1.29 -4.76 2.09
CA LEU A 12 1.93 -3.47 1.82
C LEU A 12 3.41 -3.47 2.22
N ILE A 13 3.77 -4.09 3.36
CA ILE A 13 5.16 -4.26 3.79
C ILE A 13 5.92 -5.18 2.84
N ASN A 14 5.33 -6.31 2.45
CA ASN A 14 5.93 -7.21 1.47
C ASN A 14 6.16 -6.52 0.13
N ALA A 15 5.30 -5.57 -0.27
CA ALA A 15 5.54 -4.75 -1.45
C ALA A 15 6.85 -3.95 -1.37
N LEU A 16 7.25 -3.50 -0.17
CA LEU A 16 8.55 -2.81 0.03
C LEU A 16 9.74 -3.73 -0.21
N LYS A 17 9.62 -5.05 0.05
CA LYS A 17 10.66 -6.03 -0.26
C LYS A 17 11.02 -6.01 -1.74
N TYR A 18 9.99 -5.99 -2.60
CA TYR A 18 10.13 -5.95 -4.05
C TYR A 18 10.57 -4.57 -4.55
N ALA A 19 10.20 -3.49 -3.85
CA ALA A 19 10.62 -2.13 -4.17
C ALA A 19 12.12 -1.91 -3.93
N ASN A 20 12.57 -2.17 -2.69
CA ASN A 20 13.94 -1.94 -2.26
C ASN A 20 14.18 -2.64 -0.91
N ILE A 21 15.00 -3.70 -0.91
CA ILE A 21 15.28 -4.48 0.30
C ILE A 21 15.94 -3.65 1.41
N ASN A 22 16.77 -2.66 1.07
CA ASN A 22 17.38 -1.77 2.08
C ASN A 22 16.34 -0.88 2.75
N ARG A 23 15.28 -0.50 2.01
CA ARG A 23 14.14 0.26 2.58
C ARG A 23 13.35 -0.61 3.54
N LEU A 24 13.12 -1.88 3.21
CA LEU A 24 12.49 -2.84 4.12
C LEU A 24 13.31 -3.01 5.40
N ILE A 25 14.62 -3.29 5.28
CA ILE A 25 15.52 -3.45 6.42
C ILE A 25 15.51 -2.20 7.30
N LYS A 26 15.54 -0.99 6.72
CA LYS A 26 15.46 0.26 7.48
C LYS A 26 14.15 0.38 8.27
N LEU A 27 13.02 0.03 7.65
CA LEU A 27 11.72 0.00 8.30
C LEU A 27 11.69 -1.02 9.45
N GLU A 28 12.17 -2.24 9.20
CA GLU A 28 12.22 -3.30 10.21
C GLU A 28 13.06 -2.88 11.42
N LYS A 29 14.26 -2.33 11.20
CA LYS A 29 15.13 -1.80 12.26
C LYS A 29 14.42 -0.69 13.04
N ARG A 30 13.82 0.28 12.34
CA ARG A 30 13.14 1.41 12.99
C ARG A 30 12.02 0.92 13.89
N ALA A 31 11.21 0.00 13.41
CA ALA A 31 10.02 -0.39 14.14
C ALA A 31 10.32 -1.37 15.28
N VAL A 32 11.27 -2.30 15.13
CA VAL A 32 11.77 -3.11 16.25
C VAL A 32 12.37 -2.22 17.34
N LEU A 33 13.19 -1.25 16.95
CA LEU A 33 13.83 -0.37 17.94
C LEU A 33 12.83 0.62 18.58
N THR A 34 11.83 1.09 17.82
CA THR A 34 10.72 1.91 18.34
C THR A 34 9.93 1.12 19.39
N ASN A 35 9.57 -0.12 19.09
CA ASN A 35 8.85 -1.01 19.98
C ASN A 35 9.59 -1.25 21.30
N LEU A 36 10.85 -1.66 21.23
CA LEU A 36 11.65 -1.95 22.42
C LEU A 36 11.84 -0.68 23.28
N LEU A 37 12.04 0.46 22.63
CA LEU A 37 12.20 1.73 23.32
C LEU A 37 10.89 2.22 23.96
N SER A 38 9.76 2.06 23.29
CA SER A 38 8.47 2.43 23.85
C SER A 38 8.08 1.54 25.03
N MET A 39 8.36 0.23 24.99
CA MET A 39 8.15 -0.65 26.15
C MET A 39 8.94 -0.21 27.39
N GLU A 40 10.15 0.31 27.20
CA GLU A 40 10.99 0.82 28.29
C GLU A 40 10.53 2.18 28.85
N ILE A 41 9.73 2.93 28.09
CA ILE A 41 9.24 4.25 28.45
C ILE A 41 7.84 4.14 29.06
N ASP A 42 6.91 3.54 28.31
CA ASP A 42 5.53 3.28 28.71
C ASP A 42 4.92 2.18 27.82
N GLU A 43 4.52 1.06 28.43
CA GLU A 43 3.92 -0.06 27.69
C GLU A 43 2.60 0.35 27.00
N ASN A 44 1.86 1.32 27.54
CA ASN A 44 0.55 1.73 27.02
C ASN A 44 0.63 2.44 25.66
N ILE A 45 1.77 3.05 25.33
CA ILE A 45 1.99 3.74 24.04
C ILE A 45 2.68 2.86 23.00
N THR A 46 3.09 1.66 23.41
CA THR A 46 3.97 0.80 22.61
C THR A 46 3.32 0.40 21.30
N TYR A 47 2.04 0.06 21.33
CA TYR A 47 1.27 -0.29 20.15
C TYR A 47 1.22 0.87 19.14
N GLN A 48 0.83 2.07 19.59
CA GLN A 48 0.64 3.24 18.73
C GLN A 48 1.98 3.67 18.12
N ALA A 49 3.05 3.75 18.91
CA ALA A 49 4.39 4.09 18.43
C ALA A 49 4.91 3.08 17.40
N THR A 50 4.74 1.79 17.68
CA THR A 50 5.19 0.70 16.80
C THR A 50 4.42 0.72 15.48
N MET A 51 3.09 0.86 15.53
CA MET A 51 2.24 0.93 14.34
C MET A 51 2.52 2.17 13.50
N ALA A 52 2.62 3.34 14.12
CA ALA A 52 3.00 4.57 13.42
C ALA A 52 4.38 4.45 12.74
N SER A 53 5.35 3.84 13.42
CA SER A 53 6.68 3.59 12.87
C SER A 53 6.66 2.68 11.64
N PHE A 54 5.81 1.65 11.63
CA PHE A 54 5.59 0.80 10.45
C PHE A 54 4.97 1.59 9.29
N LEU A 55 3.88 2.31 9.57
CA LEU A 55 3.06 2.98 8.56
C LEU A 55 3.73 4.24 7.97
N LYS A 56 4.66 4.87 8.69
CA LYS A 56 5.33 6.12 8.30
C LYS A 56 5.95 6.06 6.89
N ASP A 57 6.60 4.95 6.54
CA ASP A 57 7.26 4.83 5.24
C ASP A 57 6.33 4.36 4.12
N ILE A 58 5.15 3.82 4.46
CA ILE A 58 4.10 3.50 3.48
C ILE A 58 3.56 4.79 2.88
N GLY A 59 3.35 5.83 3.68
CA GLY A 59 2.94 7.16 3.19
C GLY A 59 3.98 7.87 2.31
N LYS A 60 5.27 7.49 2.42
CA LYS A 60 6.34 7.99 1.53
C LYS A 60 6.44 7.23 0.21
N ILE A 61 5.60 6.21 -0.01
CA ILE A 61 5.51 5.50 -1.28
C ILE A 61 4.71 6.38 -2.27
N GLY A 62 5.35 7.34 -2.94
CA GLY A 62 4.73 8.07 -4.07
C GLY A 62 4.87 9.59 -4.11
N VAL A 63 5.51 10.25 -3.15
CA VAL A 63 5.45 11.72 -3.07
C VAL A 63 6.53 12.40 -3.93
N ARG A 64 6.23 12.69 -5.20
CA ARG A 64 6.63 13.97 -5.80
C ARG A 64 5.51 14.97 -5.51
N GLU A 65 5.83 16.21 -5.18
CA GLU A 65 4.83 17.28 -5.00
C GLU A 65 3.89 17.29 -6.22
N VAL A 66 2.67 16.78 -6.05
CA VAL A 66 1.65 16.83 -7.08
C VAL A 66 1.28 18.30 -7.22
N LYS A 67 1.77 18.95 -8.28
CA LYS A 67 1.25 20.26 -8.70
C LYS A 67 -0.24 20.08 -8.97
N GLU A 68 -1.05 20.61 -8.06
CA GLU A 68 -2.50 20.86 -8.15
C GLU A 68 -3.18 20.25 -9.38
N LYS A 69 -3.40 18.94 -9.36
CA LYS A 69 -4.38 18.28 -10.25
C LYS A 69 -5.12 17.23 -9.46
N ARG A 70 -6.42 17.51 -9.23
CA ARG A 70 -7.53 16.66 -8.77
C ARG A 70 -7.20 15.24 -8.27
N MET A 71 -6.26 15.10 -7.35
CA MET A 71 -6.40 14.11 -6.28
C MET A 71 -7.22 14.80 -5.20
N ASN A 72 -8.25 14.12 -4.69
CA ASN A 72 -9.08 14.66 -3.61
C ASN A 72 -8.29 14.85 -2.30
N TYR A 73 -7.03 14.38 -2.23
CA TYR A 73 -6.16 14.47 -1.06
C TYR A 73 -4.70 14.74 -1.47
N LYS A 74 -4.06 15.73 -0.85
CA LYS A 74 -2.60 15.94 -0.90
C LYS A 74 -1.87 14.75 -0.26
N SER A 75 -0.60 14.50 -0.58
CA SER A 75 0.19 13.41 0.05
C SER A 75 0.24 13.50 1.59
N SER A 76 0.23 14.72 2.13
CA SER A 76 0.09 14.98 3.57
C SER A 76 -1.29 14.60 4.11
N GLU A 77 -2.35 14.76 3.32
CA GLU A 77 -3.70 14.32 3.67
C GLU A 77 -3.83 12.80 3.56
N ILE A 78 -3.16 12.12 2.62
CA ILE A 78 -3.12 10.65 2.58
C ILE A 78 -2.38 10.10 3.80
N MET A 79 -1.25 10.71 4.21
CA MET A 79 -0.57 10.34 5.47
C MET A 79 -1.42 10.60 6.71
N ARG A 80 -2.31 11.60 6.69
CA ARG A 80 -3.28 11.88 7.77
C ARG A 80 -4.45 10.89 7.77
N ILE A 81 -5.05 10.66 6.61
CA ILE A 81 -6.28 9.88 6.46
C ILE A 81 -6.00 8.38 6.59
N MET A 82 -4.81 7.93 6.18
CA MET A 82 -4.46 6.51 6.20
C MET A 82 -4.61 5.89 7.60
N PRO A 83 -4.15 6.50 8.70
CA PRO A 83 -4.37 5.92 10.02
C PRO A 83 -5.69 6.33 10.67
N GLU A 84 -6.45 7.29 10.10
CA GLU A 84 -7.82 7.62 10.52
C GLU A 84 -8.86 6.62 9.96
N ILE A 85 -8.61 6.04 8.77
CA ILE A 85 -9.53 5.10 8.10
C ILE A 85 -9.19 3.64 8.35
N ILE A 86 -7.90 3.31 8.46
CA ILE A 86 -7.54 2.04 9.09
C ILE A 86 -7.93 2.21 10.57
N PRO A 87 -8.68 1.30 11.22
CA PRO A 87 -9.22 1.43 12.59
C PRO A 87 -8.14 1.51 13.70
N PHE A 88 -7.03 2.13 13.43
CA PHE A 88 -6.06 2.51 14.41
C PHE A 88 -6.64 3.70 15.17
N GLN A 89 -6.63 3.59 16.50
CA GLN A 89 -7.08 4.66 17.40
C GLN A 89 -6.56 6.02 16.88
N TYR A 90 -7.41 7.05 16.97
CA TYR A 90 -7.24 8.42 16.45
C TYR A 90 -5.83 9.04 16.65
N ASN A 91 -4.99 8.47 17.53
CA ASN A 91 -3.63 8.92 17.79
C ASN A 91 -2.58 8.49 16.73
N ILE A 92 -2.75 7.38 15.99
CA ILE A 92 -1.66 6.88 15.11
C ILE A 92 -1.39 7.84 13.93
N ALA A 93 -2.42 8.51 13.39
CA ALA A 93 -2.29 9.50 12.33
C ALA A 93 -1.46 10.70 12.77
N ASP A 94 -1.83 11.24 13.92
CA ASP A 94 -1.13 12.36 14.54
C ASP A 94 0.32 11.98 14.87
N ILE A 95 0.57 10.77 15.38
CA ILE A 95 1.93 10.28 15.64
C ILE A 95 2.77 10.23 14.36
N ILE A 96 2.22 9.75 13.24
CA ILE A 96 2.95 9.71 11.97
C ILE A 96 3.27 11.13 11.49
N LEU A 97 2.29 12.03 11.51
CA LEU A 97 2.46 13.43 11.10
C LEU A 97 3.50 14.14 11.97
N GLU A 98 3.34 14.03 13.28
CA GLU A 98 4.22 14.64 14.27
C GLU A 98 5.60 13.97 14.32
N SER A 99 5.77 12.75 13.79
CA SER A 99 7.10 12.14 13.66
C SER A 99 7.96 12.80 12.58
N ASN A 100 7.48 13.85 11.91
CA ASN A 100 8.30 14.77 11.12
C ASN A 100 8.56 16.10 11.85
N GLU A 101 8.03 16.27 13.07
CA GLU A 101 8.27 17.40 13.95
C GLU A 101 9.57 17.24 14.76
N LYS A 102 10.06 18.36 15.30
CA LYS A 102 11.14 18.40 16.30
C LYS A 102 10.69 19.28 17.46
N ILE A 103 11.20 19.01 18.66
CA ILE A 103 10.76 19.71 19.89
C ILE A 103 11.08 21.22 19.82
N ASP A 104 12.08 21.63 19.03
CA ASP A 104 12.42 23.05 18.80
C ASP A 104 11.54 23.72 17.73
N GLY A 105 10.47 23.05 17.27
CA GLY A 105 9.57 23.57 16.23
C GLY A 105 10.22 23.67 14.85
N THR A 106 11.38 23.04 14.61
CA THR A 106 12.06 23.05 13.29
C THR A 106 11.63 21.90 12.37
N GLY A 107 10.59 21.15 12.75
CA GLY A 107 10.05 20.07 11.93
C GLY A 107 8.89 20.51 11.04
N CYS A 108 8.13 19.57 10.49
CA CYS A 108 7.06 19.83 9.53
C CYS A 108 5.90 18.86 9.84
N PRO A 109 4.61 19.23 9.66
CA PRO A 109 4.06 20.43 8.99
C PRO A 109 3.60 21.60 9.88
N SER A 110 3.66 21.47 11.20
CA SER A 110 2.98 22.32 12.18
C SER A 110 3.91 23.12 13.11
N ASN A 111 5.23 22.87 13.11
CA ASN A 111 6.21 23.53 13.99
C ASN A 111 5.80 23.48 15.47
N LYS A 112 5.28 22.34 15.92
CA LYS A 112 4.64 22.19 17.23
C LYS A 112 5.69 21.89 18.31
N GLU A 113 5.64 22.58 19.43
CA GLU A 113 6.54 22.34 20.58
C GLU A 113 6.06 21.18 21.49
N ASP A 114 4.75 20.89 21.47
CA ASP A 114 4.12 19.79 22.22
C ASP A 114 3.91 18.55 21.33
N VAL A 115 5.04 17.93 20.94
CA VAL A 115 5.09 16.73 20.09
C VAL A 115 4.74 15.50 20.92
N LEU A 116 3.88 14.61 20.41
CA LEU A 116 3.53 13.34 21.04
C LEU A 116 4.77 12.50 21.38
N ILE A 117 4.74 11.82 22.53
CA ILE A 117 5.88 11.03 23.01
C ILE A 117 6.25 9.91 22.03
N GLU A 118 5.25 9.28 21.42
CA GLU A 118 5.40 8.25 20.40
C GLU A 118 6.11 8.79 19.15
N ALA A 119 5.75 10.01 18.73
CA ALA A 119 6.37 10.67 17.60
C ALA A 119 7.84 11.03 17.88
N GLN A 120 8.14 11.52 19.10
CA GLN A 120 9.51 11.78 19.55
C GLN A 120 10.36 10.50 19.55
N ILE A 121 9.81 9.37 20.01
CA ILE A 121 10.49 8.05 19.98
C ILE A 121 10.87 7.69 18.53
N ILE A 122 9.91 7.76 17.59
CA ILE A 122 10.14 7.42 16.18
C ILE A 122 11.25 8.28 15.57
N VAL A 123 11.22 9.59 15.80
CA VAL A 123 12.22 10.54 15.28
C VAL A 123 13.62 10.24 15.83
N ILE A 124 13.74 10.01 17.14
CA ILE A 124 15.01 9.72 17.79
C ILE A 124 15.60 8.42 17.25
N VAL A 125 14.78 7.37 17.11
CA VAL A 125 15.19 6.08 16.52
C VAL A 125 15.62 6.26 15.07
N GLU A 126 14.90 7.05 14.28
CA GLU A 126 15.22 7.30 12.87
C GLU A 126 16.54 8.05 12.69
N GLU A 127 16.81 9.10 13.49
CA GLU A 127 18.07 9.83 13.44
C GLU A 127 19.25 8.96 13.90
N TYR A 128 19.06 8.15 14.94
CA TYR A 128 20.08 7.17 15.35
C TYR A 128 20.39 6.18 14.23
N LEU A 129 19.38 5.55 13.61
CA LEU A 129 19.61 4.56 12.54
C LEU A 129 20.22 5.18 11.28
N LYS A 130 20.03 6.48 11.06
CA LYS A 130 20.60 7.22 9.94
C LYS A 130 22.08 7.54 10.15
N THR A 131 22.46 7.94 11.36
CA THR A 131 23.82 8.41 11.68
C THR A 131 24.68 7.34 12.36
N MET A 132 24.05 6.31 12.93
CA MET A 132 24.63 5.34 13.86
C MET A 132 25.38 6.01 15.01
N SER A 133 24.97 7.23 15.38
CA SER A 133 25.65 8.10 16.34
C SER A 133 24.66 8.81 17.27
N PHE A 134 25.13 9.18 18.45
CA PHE A 134 24.39 9.99 19.42
C PHE A 134 24.79 11.47 19.41
N GLU A 135 25.71 11.88 18.53
CA GLU A 135 26.18 13.26 18.47
C GLU A 135 25.04 14.22 18.12
N GLU A 136 24.29 13.95 17.06
CA GLU A 136 23.14 14.79 16.68
C GLU A 136 22.02 14.75 17.74
N LEU A 137 21.82 13.58 18.35
CA LEU A 137 20.82 13.37 19.41
C LEU A 137 21.15 14.06 20.73
N SER A 138 22.35 14.62 20.88
CA SER A 138 22.74 15.39 22.07
C SER A 138 22.11 16.78 22.14
N ASN A 139 21.50 17.26 21.06
CA ASN A 139 20.83 18.55 21.03
C ASN A 139 19.48 18.48 21.77
N GLU A 140 19.51 18.85 23.06
CA GLU A 140 18.34 18.84 23.95
C GLU A 140 17.22 19.81 23.54
N LYS A 141 17.48 20.75 22.62
CA LYS A 141 16.41 21.58 22.04
C LYS A 141 15.57 20.79 21.05
N ARG A 142 16.18 19.83 20.33
CA ARG A 142 15.53 19.04 19.27
C ARG A 142 14.96 17.72 19.76
N TYR A 143 15.64 17.10 20.70
CA TYR A 143 15.38 15.73 21.11
C TYR A 143 15.24 15.62 22.62
N ASN A 144 14.26 14.84 23.07
CA ASN A 144 14.00 14.65 24.47
C ASN A 144 15.10 13.80 25.11
N ARG A 145 15.87 14.44 25.99
CA ARG A 145 17.02 13.84 26.68
C ARG A 145 16.69 12.51 27.36
N LYS A 146 15.51 12.37 27.97
CA LYS A 146 15.12 11.14 28.68
C LYS A 146 15.00 9.96 27.72
N ILE A 147 14.35 10.17 26.57
CA ILE A 147 14.19 9.15 25.53
C ILE A 147 15.55 8.76 24.93
N VAL A 148 16.40 9.75 24.65
CA VAL A 148 17.77 9.51 24.14
C VAL A 148 18.60 8.67 25.12
N LEU A 149 18.52 8.96 26.42
CA LEU A 149 19.22 8.17 27.44
C LEU A 149 18.69 6.74 27.53
N GLN A 150 17.37 6.54 27.42
CA GLN A 150 16.79 5.21 27.42
C GLN A 150 17.21 4.41 26.18
N LEU A 151 17.28 5.06 25.00
CA LEU A 151 17.80 4.44 23.79
C LEU A 151 19.28 4.03 23.93
N LYS A 152 20.11 4.88 24.55
CA LYS A 152 21.52 4.54 24.84
C LYS A 152 21.61 3.28 25.69
N LYS A 153 20.91 3.25 26.82
CA LYS A 153 20.87 2.11 27.75
C LYS A 153 20.38 0.83 27.06
N LEU A 154 19.37 0.95 26.20
CA LEU A 154 18.82 -0.16 25.43
C LEU A 154 19.90 -0.77 24.51
N LEU A 155 20.66 0.07 23.80
CA LEU A 155 21.69 -0.35 22.85
C LEU A 155 22.99 -0.83 23.52
N GLU A 156 23.30 -0.37 24.73
CA GLU A 156 24.46 -0.83 25.53
C GLU A 156 24.45 -2.34 25.79
N ASN A 157 23.28 -2.98 25.78
CA ASN A 157 23.14 -4.42 26.03
C ASN A 157 23.75 -5.30 24.90
N GLY A 158 24.15 -4.74 23.75
CA GLY A 158 24.84 -5.44 22.65
C GLY A 158 23.99 -6.47 21.89
N LYS A 159 23.07 -7.17 22.56
CA LYS A 159 22.09 -8.10 22.00
C LYS A 159 21.18 -7.44 20.98
N ILE A 160 20.78 -6.19 21.22
CA ILE A 160 19.91 -5.45 20.30
C ILE A 160 20.70 -5.05 19.06
N ILE A 161 21.96 -4.66 19.19
CA ILE A 161 22.84 -4.37 18.06
C ILE A 161 23.04 -5.63 17.20
N ASP A 162 23.21 -6.81 17.82
CA ASP A 162 23.27 -8.09 17.13
C ASP A 162 21.98 -8.41 16.35
N ILE A 163 20.80 -8.19 16.95
CA ILE A 163 19.51 -8.33 16.25
C ILE A 163 19.41 -7.36 15.07
N LEU A 164 19.78 -6.09 15.26
CA LEU A 164 19.69 -5.07 14.20
C LEU A 164 20.68 -5.30 13.06
N ASN A 165 21.74 -6.08 13.26
CA ASN A 165 22.76 -6.37 12.24
C ASN A 165 22.58 -7.74 11.56
N ASP A 166 21.72 -8.60 12.08
CA ASP A 166 21.41 -9.91 11.51
C ASP A 166 19.99 -9.91 10.92
N GLU A 167 19.88 -9.93 9.59
CA GLU A 167 18.59 -9.87 8.88
C GLU A 167 17.62 -10.98 9.30
N LYS A 168 18.11 -12.19 9.58
CA LYS A 168 17.23 -13.30 9.97
C LYS A 168 16.69 -13.09 11.37
N LYS A 169 17.52 -12.61 12.30
CA LYS A 169 17.08 -12.27 13.67
C LYS A 169 16.14 -11.08 13.65
N LEU A 170 16.48 -10.03 12.89
CA LEU A 170 15.66 -8.84 12.72
C LEU A 170 14.27 -9.19 12.20
N ASN A 171 14.19 -9.93 11.09
CA ASN A 171 12.92 -10.32 10.50
C ASN A 171 12.10 -11.20 11.45
N LYS A 172 12.75 -12.15 12.15
CA LYS A 172 12.07 -12.98 13.16
C LYS A 172 11.48 -12.15 14.30
N VAL A 173 12.22 -11.20 14.84
CA VAL A 173 11.74 -10.31 15.91
C VAL A 173 10.65 -9.39 15.38
N PHE A 174 10.86 -8.76 14.21
CA PHE A 174 9.89 -7.90 13.55
C PHE A 174 8.56 -8.62 13.30
N SER A 175 8.57 -9.80 12.68
CA SER A 175 7.37 -10.61 12.47
C SER A 175 6.75 -11.04 13.79
N GLY A 176 7.54 -11.36 14.81
CA GLY A 176 7.06 -11.67 16.16
C GLY A 176 6.32 -10.50 16.80
N GLU A 177 6.89 -9.30 16.74
CA GLU A 177 6.29 -8.08 17.28
C GLU A 177 5.01 -7.69 16.52
N ILE A 178 5.03 -7.70 15.19
CA ILE A 178 3.84 -7.51 14.35
C ILE A 178 2.74 -8.51 14.76
N ASN A 179 3.10 -9.79 14.89
CA ASN A 179 2.15 -10.83 15.26
C ASN A 179 1.64 -10.71 16.70
N LYS A 180 2.43 -10.16 17.63
CA LYS A 180 2.01 -9.87 19.00
C LYS A 180 0.92 -8.79 19.01
N TYR A 181 1.05 -7.78 18.15
CA TYR A 181 0.02 -6.76 17.99
C TYR A 181 -1.20 -7.25 17.20
N ASN A 182 -1.11 -8.37 16.48
CA ASN A 182 -2.28 -9.07 15.94
C ASN A 182 -3.22 -9.61 17.07
N VAL A 183 -2.78 -9.59 18.33
CA VAL A 183 -3.56 -10.05 19.51
C VAL A 183 -4.45 -8.94 20.10
N TYR A 184 -4.27 -7.66 19.76
CA TYR A 184 -5.23 -6.57 20.09
C TYR A 184 -6.47 -6.61 19.17
N LYS A 185 -7.01 -7.82 19.04
CA LYS A 185 -8.08 -8.33 18.19
C LYS A 185 -9.48 -8.05 18.77
N GLU A 186 -9.57 -7.10 19.70
CA GLU A 186 -10.78 -6.86 20.50
C GLU A 186 -11.32 -5.43 20.39
N GLN A 187 -10.74 -4.56 19.55
CA GLN A 187 -11.12 -3.13 19.50
C GLN A 187 -11.13 -2.48 18.11
N LEU A 188 -11.34 -3.23 17.01
CA LEU A 188 -11.68 -2.62 15.71
C LEU A 188 -13.18 -2.80 15.40
N GLU A 189 -14.02 -2.80 16.44
CA GLU A 189 -15.47 -2.63 16.29
C GLU A 189 -15.75 -1.23 15.71
N GLY A 190 -16.11 -1.16 14.43
CA GLY A 190 -16.71 0.06 13.85
C GLY A 190 -16.10 0.60 12.55
N VAL A 191 -15.01 0.04 12.00
CA VAL A 191 -14.63 0.37 10.62
C VAL A 191 -15.34 -0.55 9.65
N GLU A 192 -16.14 0.03 8.76
CA GLU A 192 -16.75 -0.68 7.65
C GLU A 192 -15.65 -1.19 6.70
N GLU A 193 -15.67 -2.49 6.37
CA GLU A 193 -14.70 -3.17 5.50
C GLU A 193 -14.44 -2.41 4.20
N GLU A 194 -15.48 -1.76 3.68
CA GLU A 194 -15.46 -0.91 2.50
C GLU A 194 -14.48 0.28 2.64
N GLN A 195 -14.52 0.96 3.79
CA GLN A 195 -13.74 2.16 4.03
C GLN A 195 -12.24 1.83 4.11
N PHE A 196 -11.93 0.69 4.74
CA PHE A 196 -10.57 0.17 4.77
C PHE A 196 -10.08 -0.17 3.35
N MET A 197 -10.85 -0.91 2.56
CA MET A 197 -10.49 -1.24 1.18
C MET A 197 -10.33 0.01 0.30
N HIS A 198 -11.16 1.04 0.49
CA HIS A 198 -11.01 2.34 -0.19
C HIS A 198 -9.70 3.05 0.13
N THR A 199 -9.20 2.90 1.35
CA THR A 199 -7.92 3.48 1.76
C THR A 199 -6.77 2.74 1.11
N ILE A 200 -6.81 1.41 1.10
CA ILE A 200 -5.81 0.58 0.44
C ILE A 200 -5.76 0.90 -1.06
N ALA A 201 -6.93 1.02 -1.70
CA ALA A 201 -7.05 1.47 -3.08
C ALA A 201 -6.37 2.83 -3.31
N SER A 202 -6.59 3.77 -2.39
CA SER A 202 -6.01 5.11 -2.47
C SER A 202 -4.49 5.12 -2.31
N ILE A 203 -3.94 4.23 -1.46
CA ILE A 203 -2.49 4.06 -1.30
C ILE A 203 -1.86 3.50 -2.58
N ILE A 204 -2.48 2.47 -3.17
CA ILE A 204 -2.03 1.87 -4.43
C ILE A 204 -2.07 2.93 -5.54
N ASP A 205 -3.20 3.63 -5.67
CA ASP A 205 -3.41 4.67 -6.67
C ASP A 205 -2.46 5.87 -6.50
N ALA A 206 -2.08 6.22 -5.26
CA ALA A 206 -1.17 7.34 -4.96
C ALA A 206 0.28 7.10 -5.45
N LYS A 207 0.65 5.86 -5.73
CA LYS A 207 1.97 5.52 -6.28
C LYS A 207 2.14 6.06 -7.70
N HIS A 208 1.08 6.30 -8.45
CA HIS A 208 1.16 6.68 -9.86
C HIS A 208 0.28 7.90 -10.11
N GLN A 209 0.83 8.93 -10.75
CA GLN A 209 0.20 10.26 -10.82
C GLN A 209 -1.17 10.27 -11.50
N TYR A 210 -1.51 9.22 -12.24
CA TYR A 210 -2.69 9.19 -13.13
C TYR A 210 -3.80 8.26 -12.66
N THR A 211 -3.70 7.69 -11.46
CA THR A 211 -4.61 6.63 -10.98
C THR A 211 -5.58 7.07 -9.90
N GLY A 212 -5.77 8.37 -9.62
CA GLY A 212 -6.73 8.82 -8.59
C GLY A 212 -8.13 8.19 -8.71
N GLY A 213 -8.47 7.30 -7.78
CA GLY A 213 -9.76 6.58 -7.72
C GLY A 213 -9.93 5.48 -8.78
N HIS A 214 -8.88 5.13 -9.52
CA HIS A 214 -8.87 4.08 -10.54
C HIS A 214 -9.25 2.75 -9.94
N THR A 215 -8.54 2.34 -8.88
CA THR A 215 -8.75 1.05 -8.23
C THR A 215 -10.20 0.91 -7.72
N GLN A 216 -10.80 2.01 -7.23
CA GLN A 216 -12.21 2.03 -6.79
C GLN A 216 -13.19 1.88 -7.96
N ARG A 217 -12.94 2.54 -9.10
CA ARG A 217 -13.79 2.42 -10.30
C ARG A 217 -13.69 1.03 -10.91
N VAL A 218 -12.49 0.46 -11.00
CA VAL A 218 -12.27 -0.93 -11.45
C VAL A 218 -13.03 -1.92 -10.55
N ALA A 219 -12.95 -1.76 -9.23
CA ALA A 219 -13.73 -2.58 -8.30
C ALA A 219 -15.24 -2.44 -8.48
N THR A 220 -15.72 -1.21 -8.73
CA THR A 220 -17.14 -0.92 -9.00
C THR A 220 -17.62 -1.56 -10.30
N PHE A 221 -16.86 -1.39 -11.40
CA PHE A 221 -17.19 -1.98 -12.70
C PHE A 221 -17.15 -3.50 -12.63
N SER A 222 -16.13 -4.05 -11.98
CA SER A 222 -16.00 -5.50 -11.77
C SER A 222 -17.20 -6.06 -11.02
N TYR A 223 -17.62 -5.41 -9.93
CA TYR A 223 -18.80 -5.82 -9.17
C TYR A 223 -20.08 -5.76 -10.01
N ALA A 224 -20.27 -4.71 -10.83
CA ALA A 224 -21.45 -4.56 -11.68
C ALA A 224 -21.53 -5.67 -12.75
N ILE A 225 -20.42 -5.96 -13.43
CA ILE A 225 -20.33 -7.04 -14.43
C ILE A 225 -20.58 -8.39 -13.76
N ALA A 226 -19.92 -8.65 -12.63
CA ALA A 226 -20.04 -9.87 -11.84
C ALA A 226 -21.50 -10.13 -11.39
N LYS A 227 -22.20 -9.07 -10.99
CA LYS A 227 -23.61 -9.14 -10.61
C LYS A 227 -24.50 -9.53 -11.80
N ASN A 228 -24.24 -8.97 -12.98
CA ASN A 228 -24.98 -9.32 -14.19
C ASN A 228 -24.64 -10.71 -14.74
N MET A 229 -23.48 -11.28 -14.38
CA MET A 229 -23.16 -12.68 -14.62
C MET A 229 -23.93 -13.65 -13.70
N GLY A 230 -24.65 -13.14 -12.69
CA GLY A 230 -25.48 -13.93 -11.78
C GLY A 230 -24.72 -14.52 -10.58
N TYR A 231 -23.55 -13.98 -10.23
CA TYR A 231 -22.82 -14.46 -9.06
C TYR A 231 -23.50 -14.12 -7.73
N GLU A 232 -23.32 -15.02 -6.77
CA GLU A 232 -23.79 -14.86 -5.40
C GLU A 232 -22.91 -13.88 -4.59
N LYS A 233 -23.45 -13.42 -3.46
CA LYS A 233 -22.87 -12.35 -2.64
C LYS A 233 -21.41 -12.60 -2.26
N GLU A 234 -21.07 -13.83 -1.90
CA GLU A 234 -19.72 -14.25 -1.50
C GLU A 234 -18.73 -14.05 -2.64
N LYS A 235 -19.09 -14.46 -3.86
CA LYS A 235 -18.24 -14.32 -5.04
C LYS A 235 -18.15 -12.87 -5.52
N LEU A 236 -19.23 -12.10 -5.39
CA LEU A 236 -19.23 -10.66 -5.64
C LEU A 236 -18.24 -9.92 -4.72
N SER A 237 -18.25 -10.23 -3.42
CA SER A 237 -17.28 -9.69 -2.46
C SER A 237 -15.84 -10.10 -2.81
N GLU A 238 -15.63 -11.36 -3.21
CA GLU A 238 -14.32 -11.87 -3.61
C GLU A 238 -13.75 -11.13 -4.83
N ILE A 239 -14.55 -10.97 -5.90
CA ILE A 239 -14.16 -10.24 -7.11
C ILE A 239 -13.84 -8.79 -6.78
N ARG A 240 -14.67 -8.16 -5.94
CA ARG A 240 -14.47 -6.77 -5.54
C ARG A 240 -13.16 -6.59 -4.76
N TYR A 241 -12.83 -7.47 -3.83
CA TYR A 241 -11.55 -7.40 -3.09
C TYR A 241 -10.34 -7.73 -3.96
N ALA A 242 -10.46 -8.69 -4.88
CA ALA A 242 -9.42 -8.94 -5.87
C ALA A 242 -9.19 -7.70 -6.77
N ALA A 243 -10.25 -7.00 -7.17
CA ALA A 243 -10.14 -5.76 -7.94
C ALA A 243 -9.52 -4.61 -7.13
N TYR A 244 -9.80 -4.48 -5.83
CA TYR A 244 -9.10 -3.48 -5.00
C TYR A 244 -7.60 -3.73 -4.86
N LEU A 245 -7.17 -5.00 -4.96
CA LEU A 245 -5.79 -5.41 -4.70
C LEU A 245 -5.01 -5.76 -5.97
N HIS A 246 -5.65 -5.69 -7.16
CA HIS A 246 -5.07 -6.15 -8.43
C HIS A 246 -3.70 -5.54 -8.73
N ASP A 247 -3.51 -4.30 -8.30
CA ASP A 247 -2.35 -3.46 -8.58
C ASP A 247 -1.43 -3.20 -7.38
N ILE A 248 -1.57 -3.93 -6.28
CA ILE A 248 -0.74 -3.73 -5.07
C ILE A 248 0.77 -3.80 -5.35
N GLY A 249 1.18 -4.58 -6.36
CA GLY A 249 2.55 -4.68 -6.84
C GLY A 249 3.10 -3.41 -7.47
N LYS A 250 2.27 -2.42 -7.86
CA LYS A 250 2.76 -1.11 -8.34
C LYS A 250 3.60 -0.39 -7.28
N LEU A 251 3.33 -0.64 -5.99
CA LEU A 251 4.12 -0.11 -4.88
C LEU A 251 5.61 -0.49 -4.99
N ALA A 252 5.90 -1.62 -5.63
CA ALA A 252 7.23 -2.17 -5.85
C ALA A 252 7.94 -1.71 -7.13
N VAL A 253 7.25 -1.00 -8.04
CA VAL A 253 7.87 -0.49 -9.28
C VAL A 253 8.43 0.91 -9.05
N ASP A 254 9.54 1.23 -9.72
CA ASP A 254 10.19 2.54 -9.63
C ASP A 254 9.29 3.66 -10.18
N LEU A 255 9.20 4.76 -9.41
CA LEU A 255 8.40 5.93 -9.77
C LEU A 255 8.88 6.60 -11.06
N ASP A 256 10.19 6.65 -11.29
CA ASP A 256 10.76 7.28 -12.48
C ASP A 256 10.39 6.53 -13.78
N ILE A 257 10.05 5.24 -13.66
CA ILE A 257 9.56 4.43 -14.78
C ILE A 257 8.04 4.56 -14.90
N LEU A 258 7.33 4.46 -13.78
CA LEU A 258 5.86 4.59 -13.73
C LEU A 258 5.36 5.93 -14.26
N ASP A 259 5.97 7.03 -13.84
CA ASP A 259 5.55 8.40 -14.19
C ASP A 259 6.41 9.01 -15.32
N LYS A 260 7.17 8.20 -16.06
CA LYS A 260 8.09 8.71 -17.10
C LYS A 260 7.32 9.57 -18.12
N PRO A 261 7.72 10.84 -18.34
CA PRO A 261 7.11 11.65 -19.39
C PRO A 261 7.57 11.17 -20.77
N GLY A 262 6.69 10.48 -21.50
CA GLY A 262 6.93 10.03 -22.86
C GLY A 262 6.77 8.52 -23.03
N LYS A 263 7.35 7.97 -24.11
CA LYS A 263 7.33 6.53 -24.36
C LYS A 263 8.37 5.81 -23.50
N LEU A 264 7.99 4.65 -22.98
CA LEU A 264 8.90 3.73 -22.33
C LEU A 264 9.77 3.01 -23.37
N THR A 265 10.98 2.64 -22.99
CA THR A 265 11.77 1.65 -23.72
C THR A 265 11.21 0.24 -23.46
N ASP A 266 11.58 -0.74 -24.28
CA ASP A 266 11.16 -2.12 -24.07
C ASP A 266 11.62 -2.64 -22.69
N GLU A 267 12.85 -2.32 -22.28
CA GLU A 267 13.39 -2.67 -20.96
C GLU A 267 12.61 -2.03 -19.80
N GLU A 268 12.21 -0.77 -19.95
CA GLU A 268 11.37 -0.07 -18.98
C GLU A 268 9.97 -0.68 -18.92
N PHE A 269 9.41 -1.07 -20.06
CA PHE A 269 8.12 -1.73 -20.13
C PHE A 269 8.13 -3.11 -19.46
N GLU A 270 9.19 -3.91 -19.66
CA GLU A 270 9.38 -5.17 -18.94
C GLU A 270 9.43 -4.97 -17.42
N LYS A 271 10.05 -3.88 -16.94
CA LYS A 271 10.04 -3.55 -15.52
C LYS A 271 8.64 -3.17 -15.01
N ILE A 272 7.82 -2.48 -15.81
CA ILE A 272 6.43 -2.19 -15.43
C ILE A 272 5.63 -3.47 -15.32
N LYS A 273 5.75 -4.43 -16.26
CA LYS A 273 5.01 -5.70 -16.23
C LYS A 273 5.18 -6.48 -14.92
N LEU A 274 6.31 -6.30 -14.23
CA LEU A 274 6.58 -6.95 -12.96
C LEU A 274 5.55 -6.62 -11.87
N HIS A 275 4.83 -5.50 -11.94
CA HIS A 275 3.79 -5.19 -10.94
C HIS A 275 2.74 -6.30 -10.84
N ALA A 276 2.34 -6.93 -11.95
CA ALA A 276 1.37 -8.01 -11.96
C ALA A 276 1.93 -9.25 -11.24
N LYS A 277 3.20 -9.59 -11.50
CA LYS A 277 3.88 -10.68 -10.80
C LYS A 277 4.02 -10.40 -9.30
N TYR A 278 4.42 -9.17 -8.95
CA TYR A 278 4.57 -8.75 -7.56
C TYR A 278 3.22 -8.76 -6.84
N SER A 279 2.14 -8.25 -7.46
CA SER A 279 0.79 -8.34 -6.90
C SER A 279 0.41 -9.80 -6.60
N TYR A 280 0.66 -10.72 -7.54
CA TYR A 280 0.36 -12.14 -7.36
C TYR A 280 1.14 -12.74 -6.19
N ASP A 281 2.44 -12.49 -6.10
CA ASP A 281 3.30 -13.02 -5.05
C ASP A 281 2.93 -12.46 -3.67
N ILE A 282 2.78 -11.14 -3.58
CA ILE A 282 2.40 -10.43 -2.35
C ILE A 282 1.09 -11.00 -1.79
N LEU A 283 0.08 -11.20 -2.64
CA LEU A 283 -1.22 -11.73 -2.22
C LEU A 283 -1.16 -13.23 -1.91
N SER A 284 -0.37 -14.01 -2.66
CA SER A 284 -0.27 -15.46 -2.47
C SER A 284 0.49 -15.88 -1.21
N ASP A 285 1.42 -15.03 -0.75
CA ASP A 285 2.19 -15.22 0.47
C ASP A 285 1.32 -15.12 1.73
N SER A 286 0.23 -14.34 1.71
CA SER A 286 -0.75 -14.34 2.80
C SER A 286 -1.79 -15.46 2.61
N PRO A 287 -1.95 -16.38 3.60
CA PRO A 287 -2.96 -17.44 3.53
C PRO A 287 -4.39 -16.93 3.29
N ARG A 288 -4.73 -15.72 3.78
CA ARG A 288 -6.07 -15.15 3.66
C ARG A 288 -6.26 -14.32 2.41
N LEU A 289 -5.21 -13.67 1.90
CA LEU A 289 -5.27 -12.88 0.66
C LEU A 289 -5.06 -13.73 -0.60
N ARG A 290 -4.51 -14.94 -0.47
CA ARG A 290 -4.26 -15.85 -1.60
C ARG A 290 -5.49 -16.07 -2.48
N LYS A 291 -6.68 -16.12 -1.88
CA LYS A 291 -7.95 -16.25 -2.62
C LYS A 291 -8.28 -15.06 -3.53
N PHE A 292 -7.63 -13.91 -3.35
CA PHE A 292 -7.76 -12.72 -4.17
C PHE A 292 -6.61 -12.55 -5.18
N ALA A 293 -5.57 -13.39 -5.11
CA ALA A 293 -4.38 -13.28 -5.96
C ALA A 293 -4.69 -13.38 -7.46
N PHE A 294 -5.84 -13.97 -7.84
CA PHE A 294 -6.28 -13.98 -9.23
C PHE A 294 -6.47 -12.57 -9.81
N GLY A 295 -6.80 -11.56 -9.00
CA GLY A 295 -6.92 -10.17 -9.46
C GLY A 295 -5.64 -9.65 -10.10
N ALA A 296 -4.48 -10.14 -9.67
CA ALA A 296 -3.17 -9.79 -10.23
C ALA A 296 -2.94 -10.32 -11.65
N LEU A 297 -3.79 -11.22 -12.16
CA LEU A 297 -3.70 -11.81 -13.50
C LEU A 297 -4.54 -11.05 -14.54
N HIS A 298 -5.01 -9.84 -14.22
CA HIS A 298 -5.85 -9.02 -15.11
C HIS A 298 -5.13 -8.56 -16.39
N HIS A 299 -3.81 -8.74 -16.48
CA HIS A 299 -3.02 -8.48 -17.69
C HIS A 299 -2.75 -9.73 -18.56
N GLU A 300 -3.23 -10.90 -18.14
CA GLU A 300 -3.28 -12.07 -19.01
C GLU A 300 -4.28 -11.84 -20.15
N LYS A 301 -4.01 -12.42 -21.31
CA LYS A 301 -4.80 -12.24 -22.54
C LYS A 301 -5.30 -13.57 -23.04
N MET A 302 -6.52 -13.60 -23.58
CA MET A 302 -7.15 -14.84 -24.07
C MET A 302 -6.28 -15.61 -25.08
N ASP A 303 -5.42 -14.94 -25.84
CA ASP A 303 -4.51 -15.52 -26.82
C ASP A 303 -3.18 -16.06 -26.26
N GLY A 304 -2.87 -15.78 -24.98
CA GLY A 304 -1.63 -16.18 -24.31
C GLY A 304 -0.48 -15.18 -24.44
N THR A 305 -0.70 -14.02 -25.08
CA THR A 305 0.33 -12.96 -25.23
C THR A 305 0.41 -11.99 -24.04
N GLY A 306 -0.33 -12.31 -22.97
CA GLY A 306 -0.38 -11.54 -21.74
C GLY A 306 0.79 -11.83 -20.79
N TYR A 307 0.69 -11.29 -19.58
CA TYR A 307 1.67 -11.44 -18.50
C TYR A 307 0.94 -11.49 -17.14
N PRO A 308 1.55 -12.01 -16.06
CA PRO A 308 2.94 -12.38 -15.89
C PRO A 308 3.34 -13.81 -16.27
N PHE A 309 2.39 -14.71 -16.54
CA PHE A 309 2.63 -16.14 -16.75
C PHE A 309 2.34 -16.60 -18.18
N GLY A 310 1.63 -15.80 -18.99
CA GLY A 310 1.29 -16.16 -20.37
C GLY A 310 0.17 -17.21 -20.44
N LEU A 311 -0.77 -17.14 -19.49
CA LEU A 311 -1.92 -18.04 -19.42
C LEU A 311 -2.84 -17.81 -20.62
N LYS A 312 -3.50 -18.88 -21.10
CA LYS A 312 -4.35 -18.81 -22.29
C LYS A 312 -5.77 -19.32 -22.03
N GLY A 313 -6.74 -18.60 -22.57
CA GLY A 313 -8.15 -19.02 -22.54
C GLY A 313 -8.65 -19.28 -21.11
N ASP A 314 -9.14 -20.50 -20.87
CA ASP A 314 -9.71 -20.89 -19.58
C ASP A 314 -8.68 -21.18 -18.49
N GLU A 315 -7.38 -21.15 -18.80
CA GLU A 315 -6.32 -21.13 -17.77
C GLU A 315 -6.34 -19.82 -16.97
N ILE A 316 -6.89 -18.76 -17.56
CA ILE A 316 -7.07 -17.47 -16.90
C ILE A 316 -8.32 -17.54 -16.02
N PRO A 317 -8.21 -17.30 -14.70
CA PRO A 317 -9.38 -17.30 -13.83
C PRO A 317 -10.46 -16.34 -14.33
N GLU A 318 -11.71 -16.77 -14.27
CA GLU A 318 -12.87 -16.00 -14.78
C GLU A 318 -12.94 -14.59 -14.16
N GLY A 319 -12.66 -14.48 -12.86
CA GLY A 319 -12.58 -13.19 -12.17
C GLY A 319 -11.47 -12.28 -12.73
N SER A 320 -10.34 -12.82 -13.17
CA SER A 320 -9.25 -12.05 -13.79
C SER A 320 -9.64 -11.54 -15.17
N ARG A 321 -10.31 -12.37 -15.99
CA ARG A 321 -10.85 -11.98 -17.31
C ARG A 321 -11.85 -10.84 -17.19
N LEU A 322 -12.67 -10.88 -16.15
CA LEU A 322 -13.62 -9.82 -15.81
C LEU A 322 -12.90 -8.52 -15.37
N ILE A 323 -11.94 -8.62 -14.45
CA ILE A 323 -11.19 -7.45 -13.97
C ILE A 323 -10.41 -6.80 -15.13
N ALA A 324 -9.87 -7.58 -16.07
CA ALA A 324 -9.22 -7.05 -17.27
C ALA A 324 -10.12 -6.13 -18.10
N ILE A 325 -11.39 -6.53 -18.29
CA ILE A 325 -12.39 -5.72 -19.01
C ILE A 325 -12.68 -4.43 -18.23
N ALA A 326 -12.86 -4.54 -16.91
CA ALA A 326 -13.11 -3.38 -16.05
C ALA A 326 -11.94 -2.39 -16.01
N ASP A 327 -10.70 -2.89 -15.95
CA ASP A 327 -9.46 -2.11 -15.95
C ASP A 327 -9.30 -1.31 -17.27
N ILE A 328 -9.47 -1.99 -18.41
CA ILE A 328 -9.39 -1.32 -19.72
C ILE A 328 -10.52 -0.31 -19.91
N LEU A 329 -11.74 -0.64 -19.47
CA LEU A 329 -12.85 0.29 -19.52
C LEU A 329 -12.54 1.55 -18.72
N ASP A 330 -12.08 1.43 -17.47
CA ASP A 330 -11.69 2.58 -16.66
C ASP A 330 -10.55 3.38 -17.29
N ALA A 331 -9.53 2.70 -17.80
CA ALA A 331 -8.41 3.33 -18.48
C ALA A 331 -8.87 4.15 -19.71
N LEU A 332 -9.91 3.69 -20.40
CA LEU A 332 -10.47 4.38 -21.56
C LEU A 332 -11.37 5.56 -21.18
N THR A 333 -12.14 5.44 -20.09
CA THR A 333 -13.18 6.39 -19.69
C THR A 333 -12.74 7.36 -18.59
N SER A 334 -11.48 7.27 -18.16
CA SER A 334 -10.85 8.19 -17.21
C SER A 334 -10.02 9.27 -17.92
N ASP A 335 -9.87 10.42 -17.26
CA ASP A 335 -9.09 11.54 -17.77
C ASP A 335 -7.59 11.22 -17.74
N ARG A 336 -6.88 11.47 -18.84
CA ARG A 336 -5.43 11.30 -18.94
C ARG A 336 -4.80 12.57 -19.51
N ASN A 337 -3.60 12.91 -19.06
CA ASN A 337 -2.89 14.14 -19.44
C ASN A 337 -2.78 14.39 -20.95
N TYR A 338 -2.84 13.33 -21.77
CA TYR A 338 -2.68 13.37 -23.22
C TYR A 338 -3.98 13.12 -23.99
N ARG A 339 -5.12 12.86 -23.32
CA ARG A 339 -6.35 12.42 -23.98
C ARG A 339 -7.58 12.65 -23.10
N LYS A 340 -8.64 13.23 -23.69
CA LYS A 340 -9.95 13.35 -23.02
C LYS A 340 -10.54 11.95 -22.74
N PRO A 341 -11.34 11.81 -21.67
CA PRO A 341 -12.08 10.58 -21.39
C PRO A 341 -13.01 10.22 -22.55
N PHE A 342 -13.08 8.94 -22.89
CA PHE A 342 -14.09 8.41 -23.81
C PHE A 342 -15.40 8.19 -23.08
N THR A 343 -16.51 8.30 -23.80
CA THR A 343 -17.79 7.76 -23.36
C THR A 343 -17.71 6.23 -23.30
N PHE A 344 -18.59 5.60 -22.53
CA PHE A 344 -18.65 4.13 -22.45
C PHE A 344 -18.87 3.52 -23.83
N LYS A 345 -19.74 4.11 -24.65
CA LYS A 345 -19.99 3.66 -26.03
C LYS A 345 -18.70 3.64 -26.85
N GLU A 346 -17.97 4.75 -26.90
CA GLU A 346 -16.72 4.81 -27.67
C GLU A 346 -15.65 3.87 -27.09
N ALA A 347 -15.60 3.70 -25.77
CA ALA A 347 -14.68 2.75 -25.14
C ALA A 347 -14.97 1.31 -25.58
N PHE A 348 -16.24 0.88 -25.57
CA PHE A 348 -16.63 -0.44 -26.04
C PHE A 348 -16.40 -0.63 -27.55
N GLU A 349 -16.61 0.39 -28.37
CA GLU A 349 -16.28 0.36 -29.81
C GLU A 349 -14.77 0.13 -30.02
N LEU A 350 -13.91 0.78 -29.24
CA LEU A 350 -12.45 0.56 -29.29
C LEU A 350 -12.06 -0.84 -28.80
N MET A 351 -12.71 -1.32 -27.74
CA MET A 351 -12.43 -2.63 -27.16
C MET A 351 -12.95 -3.80 -28.00
N GLU A 352 -13.87 -3.57 -28.94
CA GLU A 352 -14.42 -4.62 -29.81
C GLU A 352 -13.32 -5.36 -30.60
N MET A 353 -12.26 -4.66 -31.00
CA MET A 353 -11.09 -5.26 -31.68
C MET A 353 -10.27 -6.20 -30.78
N MET A 354 -10.44 -6.10 -29.46
CA MET A 354 -9.75 -6.91 -28.46
C MET A 354 -10.56 -8.16 -28.07
N LYS A 355 -11.83 -8.24 -28.49
CA LYS A 355 -12.75 -9.32 -28.18
C LYS A 355 -12.25 -10.65 -28.77
N GLY A 356 -12.13 -11.67 -27.93
CA GLY A 356 -11.67 -13.02 -28.31
C GLY A 356 -10.15 -13.16 -28.47
N THR A 357 -9.39 -12.06 -28.51
CA THR A 357 -7.92 -12.08 -28.59
C THR A 357 -7.30 -11.71 -27.25
N ALA A 358 -7.60 -10.53 -26.73
CA ALA A 358 -7.18 -10.11 -25.39
C ALA A 358 -8.28 -10.30 -24.35
N LEU A 359 -9.54 -10.10 -24.71
CA LEU A 359 -10.69 -10.10 -23.79
C LEU A 359 -11.60 -11.30 -24.01
N ASP A 360 -12.18 -11.82 -22.94
CA ASP A 360 -13.16 -12.89 -23.02
C ASP A 360 -14.44 -12.39 -23.71
N SER A 361 -14.81 -13.04 -24.82
CA SER A 361 -15.96 -12.63 -25.63
C SER A 361 -17.29 -12.66 -24.86
N LYS A 362 -17.50 -13.65 -23.99
CA LYS A 362 -18.76 -13.80 -23.25
C LYS A 362 -18.88 -12.73 -22.17
N ILE A 363 -17.79 -12.52 -21.41
CA ILE A 363 -17.78 -11.50 -20.36
C ILE A 363 -17.89 -10.09 -20.97
N PHE A 364 -17.25 -9.86 -22.12
CA PHE A 364 -17.34 -8.60 -22.84
C PHE A 364 -18.78 -8.25 -23.24
N ASP A 365 -19.55 -9.22 -23.78
CA ASP A 365 -20.96 -9.01 -24.14
C ASP A 365 -21.85 -8.74 -22.92
N ILE A 366 -21.58 -9.41 -21.79
CA ILE A 366 -22.24 -9.13 -20.52
C ILE A 366 -21.88 -7.74 -20.01
N ALA A 367 -20.62 -7.31 -20.16
CA ALA A 367 -20.20 -5.97 -19.76
C ALA A 367 -20.91 -4.88 -20.58
N LYS A 368 -21.04 -5.04 -21.91
CA LYS A 368 -21.84 -4.13 -22.76
C LYS A 368 -23.27 -3.99 -22.26
N THR A 369 -23.92 -5.14 -22.01
CA THR A 369 -25.28 -5.19 -21.47
C THR A 369 -25.38 -4.50 -20.10
N THR A 370 -24.40 -4.71 -19.22
CA THR A 370 -24.32 -4.09 -17.88
C THR A 370 -24.34 -2.57 -17.94
N PHE A 371 -23.72 -2.00 -18.96
CA PHE A 371 -23.60 -0.56 -19.12
C PHE A 371 -24.55 0.03 -20.16
N ASN A 372 -25.58 -0.74 -20.58
CA ASN A 372 -26.60 -0.34 -21.56
C ASN A 372 -26.01 0.12 -22.90
N ILE A 373 -24.96 -0.56 -23.36
CA ILE A 373 -24.33 -0.42 -24.68
C ILE A 373 -24.78 -1.58 -25.56
#